data_AF-A0A327MDY7-F1
#
_entry.id   AF-A0A327MDY7-F1
#
_cell.length_a   1.000
_cell.length_b   1.000
_cell.length_c   1.000
_cell.angle_alpha   90.00
_cell.angle_beta   90.00
_cell.angle_gamma   90.00
#
_symmetry.space_group_name_H-M   'P 1'
#
loop_
_entity.id
_entity.type
_entity.pdbx_description
1 polymer ?
#
loop_
_entity_poly.entity_id
_entity_poly.type
_entity_poly.pdbx_seq_one_letter_code
_entity_poly.pdbx_strand_id
1 'polypeptide(L)'
;MTQISPESRAATLRRRNRRMAIGVGAFVCGMVGLAFASVPLYDMFCRATGYNGTVQVGGPAAPGAAAQQVTIRFNANTHPGLPWRFAPDQGPMRLHLGEEGMAFYKAANLAAEPVTGVATYNVTPEVVGKYFHKTACFCFNQQTLEPGQQVDMPITFWVDPKMAADPVTRDIRTITINYTFFRSLDDAERSGALASAAPHVGAAPRATP
;
A
#
# COMPACT_ATOMS: atom_id res chain seq x y z
N MET A 1 -47.60 -30.24 48.60
CA MET A 1 -46.14 -30.16 48.33
C MET A 1 -45.84 -30.98 47.08
N THR A 2 -45.87 -30.36 45.91
CA THR A 2 -45.71 -31.07 44.63
C THR A 2 -44.22 -31.20 44.34
N GLN A 3 -43.68 -32.40 44.51
CA GLN A 3 -42.31 -32.77 44.18
C GLN A 3 -42.08 -32.63 42.67
N ILE A 4 -41.40 -31.57 42.24
CA ILE A 4 -40.95 -31.43 40.85
C ILE A 4 -39.80 -32.41 40.65
N SER A 5 -40.07 -33.53 39.97
CA SER A 5 -39.08 -34.58 39.67
C SER A 5 -37.82 -33.99 39.01
N PRO A 6 -36.61 -34.35 39.45
CA PRO A 6 -35.33 -33.79 39.01
C PRO A 6 -35.10 -33.89 37.49
N GLU A 7 -35.71 -34.87 36.81
CA GLU A 7 -35.63 -35.03 35.35
C GLU A 7 -36.28 -33.85 34.59
N SER A 8 -37.37 -33.28 35.11
CA SER A 8 -38.07 -32.16 34.47
C SER A 8 -37.28 -30.85 34.54
N ARG A 9 -36.52 -30.63 35.63
CA ARG A 9 -35.61 -29.48 35.78
C ARG A 9 -34.41 -29.63 34.85
N ALA A 10 -33.84 -30.82 34.73
CA ALA A 10 -32.71 -31.10 33.83
C ALA A 10 -33.08 -30.89 32.35
N ALA A 11 -34.26 -31.35 31.91
CA ALA A 11 -34.75 -31.14 30.55
C ALA A 11 -34.99 -29.66 30.21
N THR A 12 -35.53 -28.89 31.16
CA THR A 12 -35.79 -27.45 30.99
C THR A 12 -34.49 -26.65 30.92
N LEU A 13 -33.51 -26.95 31.79
CA LEU A 13 -32.18 -26.34 31.76
C LEU A 13 -31.43 -26.65 30.47
N ARG A 14 -31.45 -27.90 30.01
CA ARG A 14 -30.83 -28.31 28.74
C ARG A 14 -31.41 -27.58 27.53
N ARG A 15 -32.73 -27.34 27.50
CA ARG A 15 -33.38 -26.58 26.41
C ARG A 15 -33.05 -25.09 26.45
N ARG A 16 -32.93 -24.49 27.64
CA ARG A 16 -32.49 -23.08 27.82
C ARG A 16 -31.01 -22.90 27.46
N ASN A 17 -30.15 -23.80 27.92
CA ASN A 17 -28.72 -23.79 27.61
C ASN A 17 -28.47 -23.97 26.10
N ARG A 18 -29.24 -24.84 25.43
CA ARG A 18 -29.15 -24.99 23.97
C ARG A 18 -29.54 -23.72 23.22
N ARG A 19 -30.59 -23.02 23.66
CA ARG A 19 -30.99 -21.73 23.06
C ARG A 19 -29.95 -20.64 23.30
N MET A 20 -29.39 -20.57 24.51
CA MET A 20 -28.29 -19.64 24.83
C MET A 20 -27.04 -19.95 24.00
N ALA A 21 -26.65 -21.23 23.88
CA ALA A 21 -25.50 -21.63 23.08
C ALA A 21 -25.68 -21.28 21.59
N ILE A 22 -26.88 -21.48 21.03
CA ILE A 22 -27.18 -21.05 19.66
C ILE A 22 -27.13 -19.52 19.52
N GLY A 23 -27.71 -18.78 20.48
CA GLY A 23 -27.69 -17.31 20.46
C GLY A 23 -26.27 -16.73 20.55
N VAL A 24 -25.46 -17.23 21.48
CA VAL A 24 -24.06 -16.82 21.63
C VAL A 24 -23.23 -17.25 20.41
N GLY A 25 -23.44 -18.46 19.90
CA GLY A 25 -22.77 -18.93 18.68
C GLY A 25 -23.07 -18.06 17.47
N ALA A 26 -24.34 -17.69 17.25
CA ALA A 26 -24.74 -16.80 16.17
C ALA A 26 -24.13 -15.39 16.32
N PHE A 27 -24.07 -14.88 17.55
CA PHE A 27 -23.45 -13.58 17.83
C PHE A 27 -21.94 -13.58 17.53
N VAL A 28 -21.21 -14.60 17.98
CA VAL A 28 -19.77 -14.73 17.71
C VAL A 28 -19.50 -14.86 16.21
N CYS A 29 -20.23 -15.73 15.52
CA CYS A 29 -20.11 -15.86 14.06
C CYS A 29 -20.43 -14.54 13.34
N GLY A 30 -21.42 -13.79 13.82
CA GLY A 30 -21.76 -12.46 13.30
C GLY A 30 -20.61 -11.47 13.45
N MET A 31 -19.99 -11.39 14.64
CA MET A 31 -18.85 -10.49 14.87
C MET A 31 -17.62 -10.86 14.02
N VAL A 32 -17.32 -12.15 13.88
CA VAL A 32 -16.21 -12.62 13.04
C VAL A 32 -16.48 -12.32 11.56
N GLY A 33 -17.70 -12.53 11.08
CA GLY A 33 -18.10 -12.17 9.73
C GLY A 33 -17.95 -10.67 9.45
N LEU A 34 -18.33 -9.82 10.42
CA LEU A 34 -18.17 -8.36 10.32
C LEU A 34 -16.70 -7.93 10.30
N ALA A 35 -15.86 -8.55 11.12
CA ALA A 35 -14.42 -8.29 11.13
C ALA A 35 -13.78 -8.60 9.76
N PHE A 36 -14.07 -9.78 9.20
CA PHE A 36 -13.58 -10.16 7.86
C PHE A 36 -14.16 -9.30 6.74
N ALA A 37 -15.42 -8.87 6.84
CA ALA A 37 -16.05 -8.00 5.85
C ALA A 37 -15.55 -6.54 5.91
N SER A 38 -15.05 -6.08 7.06
CA SER A 38 -14.60 -4.70 7.23
C SER A 38 -13.43 -4.32 6.31
N VAL A 39 -12.48 -5.23 6.10
CA VAL A 39 -11.29 -5.01 5.27
C VAL A 39 -11.65 -4.75 3.80
N PRO A 40 -12.38 -5.63 3.08
CA PRO A 40 -12.74 -5.38 1.68
C PRO A 40 -13.68 -4.18 1.52
N LEU A 41 -14.56 -3.93 2.51
CA LEU A 41 -15.45 -2.77 2.47
C LEU A 41 -14.65 -1.46 2.61
N TYR A 42 -13.65 -1.45 3.49
CA TYR A 42 -12.74 -0.32 3.67
C TYR A 42 -11.85 -0.10 2.44
N ASP A 43 -11.32 -1.17 1.85
CA ASP A 43 -10.53 -1.08 0.61
C ASP A 43 -11.37 -0.54 -0.56
N MET A 44 -12.60 -1.03 -0.73
CA MET A 44 -13.54 -0.52 -1.73
C MET A 44 -13.85 0.97 -1.51
N PHE A 45 -14.06 1.37 -0.25
CA PHE A 45 -14.25 2.77 0.11
C PHE A 45 -13.00 3.62 -0.19
N CYS A 46 -11.80 3.16 0.19
CA CYS A 46 -10.55 3.87 -0.04
C CYS A 46 -10.26 4.04 -1.54
N ARG A 47 -10.53 3.02 -2.37
CA ARG A 47 -10.37 3.10 -3.83
C ARG A 47 -11.40 4.01 -4.51
N ALA A 48 -12.64 4.03 -4.01
CA ALA A 48 -13.70 4.86 -4.55
C ALA A 48 -13.50 6.35 -4.21
N THR A 49 -12.96 6.65 -3.04
CA THR A 49 -12.84 8.02 -2.51
C THR A 49 -11.42 8.61 -2.59
N GLY A 50 -10.39 7.78 -2.77
CA GLY A 50 -8.99 8.22 -2.71
C GLY A 50 -8.53 8.60 -1.29
N TYR A 51 -9.20 8.10 -0.25
CA TYR A 51 -8.89 8.38 1.15
C TYR A 51 -7.45 7.93 1.50
N ASN A 52 -6.73 8.75 2.27
CA ASN A 52 -5.32 8.55 2.68
C ASN A 52 -4.29 8.52 1.52
N GLY A 53 -4.55 9.23 0.42
CA GLY A 53 -3.61 9.36 -0.70
C GLY A 53 -3.45 8.07 -1.54
N THR A 54 -4.32 7.09 -1.37
CA THR A 54 -4.30 5.82 -2.11
C THR A 54 -4.65 6.07 -3.58
N VAL A 55 -3.68 5.97 -4.47
CA VAL A 55 -3.88 6.21 -5.91
C VAL A 55 -4.59 5.02 -6.58
N GLN A 56 -5.40 5.31 -7.59
CA GLN A 56 -6.05 4.28 -8.40
C GLN A 56 -5.02 3.64 -9.36
N VAL A 57 -4.76 2.35 -9.16
CA VAL A 57 -3.94 1.54 -10.07
C VAL A 57 -4.82 1.15 -11.26
N GLY A 58 -4.44 1.56 -12.48
CA GLY A 58 -5.21 1.29 -13.70
C GLY A 58 -6.28 2.34 -14.04
N GLY A 59 -6.01 3.62 -13.77
CA GLY A 59 -6.91 4.73 -14.11
C GLY A 59 -7.24 4.84 -15.61
N PRO A 60 -8.31 5.58 -15.97
CA PRO A 60 -8.72 5.77 -17.37
C PRO A 60 -7.59 6.36 -18.22
N ALA A 61 -7.65 6.14 -19.54
CA ALA A 61 -6.71 6.77 -20.48
C ALA A 61 -6.71 8.30 -20.31
N ALA A 62 -5.56 8.92 -20.50
CA ALA A 62 -5.40 10.36 -20.29
C ALA A 62 -6.38 11.14 -21.20
N PRO A 63 -7.20 12.07 -20.65
CA PRO A 63 -8.24 12.75 -21.41
C PRO A 63 -7.72 13.79 -22.42
N GLY A 64 -6.39 13.97 -22.51
CA GLY A 64 -5.73 14.96 -23.38
C GLY A 64 -5.27 16.19 -22.60
N ALA A 65 -4.32 16.93 -23.19
CA ALA A 65 -3.69 18.08 -22.56
C ALA A 65 -4.68 19.25 -22.35
N ALA A 66 -4.85 19.66 -21.10
CA ALA A 66 -5.57 20.88 -20.71
C ALA A 66 -4.64 22.10 -20.68
N ALA A 67 -5.19 23.32 -20.67
CA ALA A 67 -4.39 24.54 -20.70
C ALA A 67 -3.52 24.76 -19.44
N GLN A 68 -3.90 24.18 -18.30
CA GLN A 68 -3.17 24.34 -17.06
C GLN A 68 -1.96 23.41 -17.00
N GLN A 69 -0.78 23.97 -16.72
CA GLN A 69 0.46 23.24 -16.52
C GLN A 69 0.77 23.03 -15.03
N VAL A 70 1.42 21.91 -14.74
CA VAL A 70 1.99 21.56 -13.45
C VAL A 70 3.46 21.17 -13.61
N THR A 71 4.25 21.43 -12.58
CA THR A 71 5.64 21.00 -12.47
C THR A 71 5.71 19.76 -11.60
N ILE A 72 6.20 18.68 -12.16
CA ILE A 72 6.42 17.40 -11.50
C ILE A 72 7.88 17.35 -11.06
N ARG A 73 8.11 17.19 -9.76
CA ARG A 73 9.42 16.99 -9.17
C ARG A 73 9.60 15.53 -8.81
N PHE A 74 10.76 14.98 -9.10
CA PHE A 74 11.11 13.60 -8.80
C PHE A 74 12.05 13.56 -7.61
N ASN A 75 11.70 12.78 -6.61
CA ASN A 75 12.52 12.54 -5.43
C ASN A 75 12.72 11.04 -5.26
N ALA A 76 13.97 10.66 -4.97
CA ALA A 76 14.40 9.29 -4.77
C ALA A 76 15.14 9.20 -3.44
N ASN A 77 14.69 8.29 -2.58
CA ASN A 77 15.35 7.95 -1.34
C ASN A 77 15.64 6.44 -1.30
N THR A 78 16.71 6.08 -0.60
CA THR A 78 17.06 4.69 -0.32
C THR A 78 17.21 4.52 1.18
N HIS A 79 16.57 3.51 1.73
CA HIS A 79 16.74 3.17 3.15
C HIS A 79 18.18 2.72 3.39
N PRO A 80 18.84 3.13 4.51
CA PRO A 80 20.24 2.77 4.78
C PRO A 80 20.54 1.27 4.79
N GLY A 81 19.54 0.45 5.13
CA GLY A 81 19.65 -1.01 5.10
C GLY A 81 19.59 -1.65 3.71
N LEU A 82 19.37 -0.88 2.64
CA LEU A 82 19.39 -1.35 1.26
C LEU A 82 20.64 -0.78 0.57
N PRO A 83 21.64 -1.62 0.19
CA PRO A 83 22.89 -1.18 -0.45
C PRO A 83 22.70 -0.85 -1.93
N TRP A 84 21.65 -0.10 -2.26
CA TRP A 84 21.36 0.37 -3.61
C TRP A 84 21.68 1.86 -3.74
N ARG A 85 22.07 2.26 -4.94
CA ARG A 85 22.04 3.67 -5.36
C ARG A 85 20.80 3.87 -6.22
N PHE A 86 19.88 4.70 -5.76
CA PHE A 86 18.65 5.04 -6.46
C PHE A 86 18.54 6.55 -6.66
N ALA A 87 18.34 7.00 -7.90
CA ALA A 87 18.24 8.41 -8.24
C ALA A 87 17.32 8.63 -9.45
N PRO A 88 16.64 9.79 -9.54
CA PRO A 88 15.96 10.18 -10.76
C PRO A 88 16.98 10.47 -11.87
N ASP A 89 16.70 10.06 -13.10
CA ASP A 89 17.57 10.35 -14.25
C ASP A 89 17.35 11.77 -14.81
N GLN A 90 16.25 12.41 -14.39
CA GLN A 90 15.78 13.69 -14.92
C GLN A 90 15.37 14.66 -13.82
N GLY A 91 15.51 15.96 -14.12
CA GLY A 91 15.06 17.05 -13.26
C GLY A 91 13.54 17.27 -13.28
N PRO A 92 13.06 18.39 -12.71
CA PRO A 92 11.63 18.71 -12.73
C PRO A 92 11.08 18.79 -14.16
N MET A 93 9.93 18.16 -14.38
CA MET A 93 9.26 18.10 -15.68
C MET A 93 7.99 18.95 -15.65
N ARG A 94 7.73 19.74 -16.70
CA ARG A 94 6.46 20.45 -16.85
C ARG A 94 5.53 19.63 -17.73
N LEU A 95 4.29 19.49 -17.31
CA LEU A 95 3.29 18.67 -17.96
C LEU A 95 1.95 19.39 -17.91
N HIS A 96 1.14 19.28 -18.96
CA HIS A 96 -0.24 19.74 -18.92
C HIS A 96 -1.10 18.75 -18.13
N LEU A 97 -2.13 19.24 -17.44
CA LEU A 97 -3.11 18.33 -16.85
C LEU A 97 -3.76 17.48 -17.95
N GLY A 98 -3.91 16.18 -17.72
CA GLY A 98 -4.46 15.22 -18.68
C GLY A 98 -3.48 14.78 -19.78
N GLU A 99 -2.24 15.26 -19.76
CA GLU A 99 -1.14 14.77 -20.61
C GLU A 99 -0.42 13.61 -19.91
N GLU A 100 0.02 12.60 -20.68
CA GLU A 100 0.86 11.52 -20.15
C GLU A 100 2.33 11.95 -20.07
N GLY A 101 2.91 11.81 -18.89
CA GLY A 101 4.33 12.01 -18.63
C GLY A 101 5.04 10.67 -18.43
N MET A 102 6.27 10.59 -18.93
CA MET A 102 7.18 9.47 -18.69
C MET A 102 8.45 9.96 -18.02
N ALA A 103 8.89 9.24 -16.99
CA ALA A 103 10.14 9.53 -16.30
C ALA A 103 10.93 8.27 -15.99
N PHE A 104 12.25 8.39 -15.97
CA PHE A 104 13.16 7.30 -15.68
C PHE A 104 13.85 7.49 -14.34
N TYR A 105 13.97 6.40 -13.59
CA TYR A 105 14.85 6.32 -12.43
C TYR A 105 15.93 5.28 -12.67
N LYS A 106 17.11 5.52 -12.10
CA LYS A 106 18.23 4.59 -12.12
C LYS A 106 18.38 3.91 -10.77
N ALA A 107 18.41 2.59 -10.75
CA ALA A 107 18.80 1.80 -9.59
C ALA A 107 20.04 0.96 -9.91
N ALA A 108 20.99 0.93 -8.98
CA ALA A 108 22.17 0.08 -9.06
C ALA A 108 22.42 -0.62 -7.72
N ASN A 109 22.68 -1.93 -7.76
CA ASN A 109 23.09 -2.69 -6.58
C ASN A 109 24.60 -2.51 -6.36
N LEU A 110 24.99 -1.97 -5.20
CA LEU A 110 26.38 -1.75 -4.83
C LEU A 110 26.98 -2.91 -4.02
N ALA A 111 26.17 -3.91 -3.65
CA ALA A 111 26.63 -5.08 -2.93
C ALA A 111 27.28 -6.12 -3.86
N ALA A 112 28.07 -7.00 -3.25
CA ALA A 112 28.65 -8.18 -3.92
C ALA A 112 27.68 -9.39 -3.96
N GLU A 113 26.47 -9.24 -3.41
CA GLU A 113 25.42 -10.25 -3.37
C GLU A 113 24.15 -9.74 -4.09
N PRO A 114 23.28 -10.64 -4.58
CA PRO A 114 21.96 -10.26 -5.06
C PRO A 114 21.15 -9.69 -3.90
N VAL A 115 20.52 -8.53 -4.12
CA VAL A 115 19.73 -7.85 -3.09
C VAL A 115 18.33 -7.62 -3.63
N THR A 116 17.32 -7.89 -2.80
CA THR A 116 15.93 -7.67 -3.16
C THR A 116 15.38 -6.42 -2.48
N GLY A 117 14.93 -5.47 -3.29
CA GLY A 117 14.32 -4.22 -2.86
C GLY A 117 12.81 -4.19 -3.09
N VAL A 118 12.10 -3.45 -2.22
CA VAL A 118 10.69 -3.09 -2.39
C VAL A 118 10.56 -1.56 -2.37
N ALA A 119 9.76 -1.02 -3.27
CA ALA A 119 9.54 0.41 -3.38
C ALA A 119 8.21 0.81 -2.75
N THR A 120 8.21 1.98 -2.11
CA THR A 120 6.99 2.70 -1.74
C THR A 120 7.00 4.05 -2.41
N TYR A 121 5.82 4.60 -2.68
CA TYR A 121 5.71 5.93 -3.27
C TYR A 121 4.62 6.76 -2.59
N ASN A 122 4.83 8.07 -2.59
CA ASN A 122 3.86 9.05 -2.15
C ASN A 122 3.90 10.30 -3.03
N VAL A 123 2.76 10.99 -3.09
CA VAL A 123 2.60 12.23 -3.85
C VAL A 123 2.40 13.38 -2.87
N THR A 124 3.08 14.50 -3.11
CA THR A 124 3.00 15.70 -2.28
C THR A 124 2.70 16.93 -3.14
N PRO A 125 1.74 17.79 -2.76
CA PRO A 125 0.86 17.71 -1.58
C PRO A 125 -0.15 16.55 -1.65
N GLU A 126 -0.49 15.97 -0.50
CA GLU A 126 -1.34 14.77 -0.41
C GLU A 126 -2.74 14.98 -1.00
N VAL A 127 -3.28 16.20 -0.89
CA VAL A 127 -4.58 16.59 -1.47
C VAL A 127 -4.64 16.41 -2.99
N VAL A 128 -3.49 16.35 -3.67
CA VAL A 128 -3.38 16.09 -5.12
C VAL A 128 -3.34 14.60 -5.45
N GLY A 129 -3.04 13.73 -4.47
CA GLY A 129 -2.90 12.29 -4.68
C GLY A 129 -4.10 11.65 -5.38
N LYS A 130 -5.32 12.12 -5.08
CA LYS A 130 -6.57 11.66 -5.72
C LYS A 130 -6.69 11.98 -7.22
N TYR A 131 -5.94 12.96 -7.72
CA TYR A 131 -5.88 13.34 -9.13
C TYR A 131 -4.66 12.76 -9.84
N PHE A 132 -3.73 12.15 -9.12
CA PHE A 132 -2.52 11.60 -9.69
C PHE A 132 -2.73 10.13 -10.07
N HIS A 133 -2.63 9.83 -11.36
CA HIS A 133 -2.83 8.49 -11.88
C HIS A 133 -1.50 7.91 -12.35
N LYS A 134 -1.09 6.80 -11.74
CA LYS A 134 0.08 6.03 -12.15
C LYS A 134 -0.38 4.90 -13.07
N THR A 135 -0.11 5.04 -14.36
CA THR A 135 -0.58 4.09 -15.39
C THR A 135 0.33 2.87 -15.49
N ALA A 136 1.64 3.03 -15.31
CA ALA A 136 2.60 1.92 -15.38
C ALA A 136 3.39 1.78 -14.07
N CYS A 137 3.36 0.58 -13.50
CA CYS A 137 3.98 0.28 -12.23
C CYS A 137 4.75 -1.04 -12.35
N PHE A 138 6.08 -0.97 -12.52
CA PHE A 138 6.98 -2.11 -12.24
C PHE A 138 7.11 -2.40 -10.73
N CYS A 139 6.28 -1.78 -9.90
CA CYS A 139 6.64 -1.36 -8.54
C CYS A 139 5.85 -2.05 -7.42
N PHE A 140 5.09 -3.11 -7.72
CA PHE A 140 4.50 -3.94 -6.64
C PHE A 140 5.19 -5.30 -6.51
N ASN A 141 6.10 -5.63 -7.41
CA ASN A 141 6.89 -6.85 -7.32
C ASN A 141 8.26 -6.48 -6.77
N GLN A 142 8.65 -7.15 -5.69
CA GLN A 142 10.02 -7.17 -5.20
C GLN A 142 11.00 -7.25 -6.39
N GLN A 143 11.97 -6.34 -6.44
CA GLN A 143 12.97 -6.32 -7.51
C GLN A 143 14.28 -6.86 -6.94
N THR A 144 14.79 -7.93 -7.53
CA THR A 144 16.13 -8.44 -7.22
C THR A 144 17.11 -7.88 -8.22
N LEU A 145 18.18 -7.26 -7.73
CA LEU A 145 19.29 -6.80 -8.55
C LEU A 145 20.53 -7.63 -8.24
N GLU A 146 21.16 -8.14 -9.28
CA GLU A 146 22.44 -8.85 -9.20
C GLU A 146 23.58 -7.90 -8.78
N PRO A 147 24.71 -8.42 -8.29
CA PRO A 147 25.86 -7.61 -7.90
C PRO A 147 26.32 -6.67 -9.02
N GLY A 148 26.39 -5.36 -8.74
CA GLY A 148 26.79 -4.36 -9.72
C GLY A 148 25.78 -4.12 -10.86
N GLN A 149 24.63 -4.80 -10.86
CA GLN A 149 23.60 -4.60 -11.88
C GLN A 149 22.98 -3.22 -11.75
N GLN A 150 22.85 -2.54 -12.88
CA GLN A 150 22.13 -1.28 -13.02
C GLN A 150 20.91 -1.48 -13.93
N VAL A 151 19.77 -0.92 -13.53
CA VAL A 151 18.52 -0.95 -14.29
C VAL A 151 17.90 0.43 -14.39
N ASP A 152 17.32 0.72 -15.56
CA ASP A 152 16.47 1.89 -15.78
C ASP A 152 15.01 1.49 -15.54
N MET A 153 14.35 2.21 -14.66
CA MET A 153 12.97 1.96 -14.24
C MET A 153 12.06 3.07 -14.75
N PRO A 154 11.35 2.84 -15.87
CA PRO A 154 10.39 3.80 -16.39
C PRO A 154 9.14 3.87 -15.49
N ILE A 155 8.64 5.08 -15.29
CA ILE A 155 7.32 5.34 -14.74
C ILE A 155 6.51 6.17 -15.74
N THR A 156 5.25 5.78 -15.93
CA THR A 156 4.29 6.55 -16.73
C THR A 156 3.14 6.99 -15.83
N PHE A 157 2.79 8.27 -15.91
CA PHE A 157 1.78 8.88 -15.07
C PHE A 157 1.09 10.05 -15.78
N TRP A 158 -0.03 10.49 -15.24
CA TRP A 158 -0.71 11.71 -15.66
C TRP A 158 -1.49 12.30 -14.47
N VAL A 159 -1.89 13.57 -14.60
CA VAL A 159 -2.64 14.29 -13.56
C VAL A 159 -4.02 14.67 -14.10
N ASP A 160 -5.10 14.32 -13.41
CA ASP A 160 -6.46 14.58 -13.85
C ASP A 160 -6.75 16.10 -13.95
N PRO A 161 -7.25 16.61 -15.10
CA PRO A 161 -7.70 17.99 -15.26
C PRO A 161 -8.68 18.49 -14.21
N LYS A 162 -9.45 17.60 -13.56
CA LYS A 162 -10.35 17.96 -12.45
C LYS A 162 -9.64 18.62 -11.27
N MET A 163 -8.31 18.46 -11.14
CA MET A 163 -7.52 19.19 -10.17
C MET A 163 -7.65 20.72 -10.34
N ALA A 164 -7.82 21.21 -11.57
CA ALA A 164 -8.00 22.65 -11.82
C ALA A 164 -9.38 23.17 -11.38
N ALA A 165 -10.38 22.29 -11.27
CA ALA A 165 -11.75 22.64 -10.89
C ALA A 165 -11.98 22.59 -9.36
N ASP A 166 -11.14 21.87 -8.60
CA ASP A 166 -11.27 21.76 -7.15
C ASP A 166 -10.70 23.01 -6.45
N PRO A 167 -11.50 23.72 -5.63
CA PRO A 167 -11.05 24.89 -4.88
C PRO A 167 -9.80 24.67 -4.01
N VAL A 168 -9.56 23.45 -3.56
CA VAL A 168 -8.44 23.10 -2.67
C VAL A 168 -7.14 22.86 -3.45
N THR A 169 -7.22 22.37 -4.69
CA THR A 169 -6.04 21.96 -5.47
C THR A 169 -5.77 22.81 -6.70
N ARG A 170 -6.70 23.68 -7.12
CA ARG A 170 -6.57 24.53 -8.32
C ARG A 170 -5.32 25.41 -8.36
N ASP A 171 -4.84 25.84 -7.19
CA ASP A 171 -3.70 26.74 -7.04
C ASP A 171 -2.36 25.99 -6.92
N ILE A 172 -2.39 24.66 -6.84
CA ILE A 172 -1.19 23.83 -6.74
C ILE A 172 -0.55 23.69 -8.11
N ARG A 173 0.66 24.23 -8.25
CA ARG A 173 1.45 24.20 -9.49
C ARG A 173 2.60 23.20 -9.46
N THR A 174 2.98 22.71 -8.28
CA THR A 174 4.12 21.81 -8.10
C THR A 174 3.69 20.57 -7.37
N ILE A 175 3.96 19.42 -7.97
CA ILE A 175 3.67 18.09 -7.42
C ILE A 175 5.00 17.36 -7.31
N THR A 176 5.30 16.81 -6.14
CA THR A 176 6.51 16.00 -5.92
C THR A 176 6.12 14.54 -5.77
N ILE A 177 6.74 13.69 -6.59
CA ILE A 177 6.63 12.25 -6.49
C ILE A 177 7.85 11.78 -5.70
N ASN A 178 7.63 11.24 -4.51
CA ASN A 178 8.68 10.68 -3.68
C ASN A 178 8.64 9.17 -3.79
N TYR A 179 9.77 8.56 -4.15
CA TYR A 179 9.99 7.12 -4.08
C TYR A 179 11.01 6.80 -3.00
N THR A 180 10.71 5.80 -2.17
CA THR A 180 11.64 5.27 -1.18
C THR A 180 11.76 3.76 -1.34
N PHE A 181 12.98 3.29 -1.54
CA PHE A 181 13.31 1.87 -1.61
C PHE A 181 13.76 1.32 -0.25
N PHE A 182 13.25 0.15 0.10
CA PHE A 182 13.58 -0.62 1.30
C PHE A 182 14.08 -2.00 0.90
N ARG A 183 14.89 -2.62 1.77
CA ARG A 183 15.24 -4.04 1.63
C ARG A 183 13.98 -4.87 1.91
N SER A 184 13.73 -5.92 1.12
CA SER A 184 12.63 -6.83 1.42
C SER A 184 12.89 -7.56 2.74
N LEU A 185 11.83 -7.96 3.44
CA LEU A 185 11.95 -8.67 4.71
C LEU A 185 12.71 -10.00 4.53
N ASP A 186 12.39 -10.75 3.48
CA ASP A 186 13.03 -12.04 3.18
C ASP A 186 14.54 -11.90 2.93
N ASP A 187 14.96 -10.83 2.25
CA ASP A 187 16.37 -10.55 1.97
C ASP A 187 17.09 -9.99 3.19
N ALA A 188 16.39 -9.20 4.01
CA ALA A 188 16.90 -8.71 5.27
C ALA A 188 17.09 -9.85 6.30
N GLU A 189 16.27 -10.90 6.25
CA GLU A 189 16.45 -12.12 7.04
C GLU A 189 17.65 -12.92 6.56
N ARG A 190 17.74 -13.18 5.24
CA ARG A 190 18.83 -13.94 4.61
C ARG A 190 20.21 -13.34 4.88
N SER A 191 20.30 -12.02 4.81
CA SER A 191 21.55 -11.28 5.01
C SER A 191 21.90 -11.02 6.48
N GLY A 192 21.04 -11.43 7.42
CA GLY A 192 21.21 -11.13 8.84
C GLY A 192 20.99 -9.67 9.22
N ALA A 193 20.54 -8.82 8.29
CA ALA A 193 20.24 -7.41 8.55
C ALA A 193 19.10 -7.22 9.56
N LEU A 194 18.12 -8.14 9.61
CA LEU A 194 17.06 -8.16 10.63
C LEU A 194 17.60 -8.44 12.05
N ALA A 195 18.68 -9.21 12.19
CA ALA A 195 19.26 -9.50 13.50
C ALA A 195 19.94 -8.27 14.14
N SER A 196 20.30 -7.27 13.33
CA SER A 196 20.80 -5.98 13.80
C SER A 196 19.70 -5.00 14.19
N ALA A 197 18.44 -5.28 13.84
CA ALA A 197 17.28 -4.51 14.29
C ALA A 197 16.86 -5.03 15.69
N ALA A 198 17.26 -4.30 16.73
CA ALA A 198 16.93 -4.58 18.13
C ALA A 198 15.39 -4.73 18.38
N PRO A 199 14.93 -5.26 19.53
CA PRO A 199 13.84 -6.24 19.65
C PRO A 199 12.41 -5.65 19.74
N HIS A 200 12.02 -4.75 18.84
CA HIS A 200 10.66 -4.17 18.81
C HIS A 200 9.73 -4.78 17.75
N VAL A 201 10.19 -5.80 17.01
CA VAL A 201 9.35 -6.62 16.13
C VAL A 201 9.20 -8.00 16.78
N GLY A 202 7.94 -8.42 16.98
CA GLY A 202 7.58 -9.64 17.71
C GLY A 202 8.32 -10.89 17.22
N ALA A 203 8.53 -11.83 18.14
CA ALA A 203 9.27 -13.06 17.91
C ALA A 203 8.81 -13.81 16.64
N ALA A 204 9.78 -14.26 15.85
CA ALA A 204 9.57 -15.06 14.66
C ALA A 204 8.73 -16.32 14.96
N PRO A 205 7.81 -16.74 14.07
CA PRO A 205 7.13 -18.02 14.20
C PRO A 205 8.15 -19.15 14.09
N ARG A 206 8.20 -20.02 15.12
CA ARG A 206 9.06 -21.21 15.12
C ARG A 206 8.65 -22.12 13.96
N ALA A 207 9.60 -22.44 13.08
CA ALA A 207 9.45 -23.53 12.14
C ALA A 207 9.18 -24.82 12.94
N THR A 208 8.09 -25.51 12.60
CA THR A 208 7.69 -26.79 13.20
C THR A 208 8.33 -27.92 12.36
N PRO A 209 8.83 -29.01 12.97
CA PRO A 209 9.54 -30.08 12.27
C PRO A 209 8.70 -30.86 11.25
#